data_AF-A0A6F8T9R3-F1
#
_entry.id   AF-A0A6F8T9R3-F1
#
_cell.length_a   1.000
_cell.length_b   1.000
_cell.length_c   1.000
_cell.angle_alpha   90.00
_cell.angle_beta   90.00
_cell.angle_gamma   90.00
#
_symmetry.space_group_name_H-M   'P 1'
#
loop_
_entity.id
_entity.type
_entity.pdbx_description
1 polymer ?
#
loop_
_entity_poly.entity_id
_entity_poly.type
_entity_poly.pdbx_seq_one_letter_code
_entity_poly.pdbx_strand_id
1 'polypeptide(L)'
;MKISFVMEKLGVYDSNKGYGRILFKAEPHVKKLSAFVQEMEQNVKDRRQKFNEQKTHAIEVNVKRENKSDLLSPAELLCLATILLEKKRRDDSQQSSQVFRALANEFGGFEVLELLQNKERLTEDNLVFFERNSSQAKEIVPLVMSLTPKIDALEMLVLFKLSKRMTDAERVLLFKFLNDCDESKLHVNVKLLCLLKQHKLLIDNLVSLLTDAKDIIFVHQIIDTLISANSGLLTPANVAKTLQLNHPYYFSKLLKVLPVTQEQFDNLLEVEGTLDKSTWSEDIIKQFNIAGWELKPWLKLILTPTVHSFEIASAIQKFKEIKISPDLLVLSLSHVFKYPHASRNFAEAVSIISEAGLADKELNILCGVIPNPVPLAKAIVALRKEYSYREETLDVVRAYPKHAFGLALGLIFFDKVNAPDSGARKFMLQHPECAEMTTRILEYLRENNLCQESITLAVCQAKISQVAFLNLLRAMNKASLLNQPNLKNLLTKIGFIKTLASAVNCLANADKLDQCNFNSLIIDPVNSLYLAQNLGGKPYPKSLKLLTDTGARSFVNIHEKAVILAQGQMQGRFFPVMTKEQELSFKKATGKTGSAAQNESLIKIASYCGNDSLEREAEHHIGKTAYLSRPGN
;
A
#
# COMPACT_ATOMS: atom_id res chain seq x y z
N MET A 1 27.75 -51.85 -8.60
CA MET A 1 27.88 -53.26 -8.22
C MET A 1 29.17 -53.79 -8.82
N LYS A 2 29.97 -54.54 -8.05
CA LYS A 2 31.21 -55.17 -8.57
C LYS A 2 30.89 -56.48 -9.28
N ILE A 3 31.56 -56.77 -10.40
CA ILE A 3 31.39 -58.06 -11.07
C ILE A 3 31.71 -59.26 -10.15
N SER A 4 32.69 -59.09 -9.25
CA SER A 4 33.10 -60.11 -8.28
C SER A 4 31.95 -60.55 -7.36
N PHE A 5 31.05 -59.62 -7.02
CA PHE A 5 29.87 -59.94 -6.23
C PHE A 5 28.90 -60.82 -7.02
N VAL A 6 28.69 -60.53 -8.31
CA VAL A 6 27.84 -61.35 -9.19
C VAL A 6 28.42 -62.76 -9.33
N MET A 7 29.73 -62.87 -9.53
CA MET A 7 30.45 -64.15 -9.58
C MET A 7 30.32 -64.94 -8.28
N GLU A 8 30.50 -64.27 -7.13
CA GLU A 8 30.37 -64.90 -5.81
C GLU A 8 28.97 -65.51 -5.64
N LYS A 9 27.91 -64.75 -5.97
CA LYS A 9 26.54 -65.25 -5.87
C LYS A 9 26.29 -66.40 -6.85
N LEU A 10 26.83 -66.34 -8.06
CA LEU A 10 26.72 -67.43 -9.02
C LEU A 10 27.49 -68.69 -8.56
N GLY A 11 28.67 -68.52 -7.95
CA GLY A 11 29.44 -69.62 -7.34
C GLY A 11 28.69 -70.30 -6.20
N VAL A 12 28.00 -69.52 -5.35
CA VAL A 12 27.11 -70.06 -4.31
C VAL A 12 25.97 -70.86 -4.91
N TYR A 13 25.43 -70.49 -6.07
CA TYR A 13 24.47 -71.31 -6.79
C TYR A 13 25.11 -72.62 -7.27
N ASP A 14 26.27 -72.54 -7.91
CA ASP A 14 26.93 -73.72 -8.50
C ASP A 14 27.37 -74.75 -7.47
N SER A 15 27.80 -74.32 -6.28
CA SER A 15 28.17 -75.20 -5.17
C SER A 15 26.98 -75.86 -4.47
N ASN A 16 25.78 -75.27 -4.58
CA ASN A 16 24.60 -75.69 -3.82
C ASN A 16 23.41 -76.10 -4.72
N LYS A 17 23.62 -76.24 -6.04
CA LYS A 17 22.59 -76.75 -6.95
C LYS A 17 22.38 -78.25 -6.69
N GLY A 18 21.14 -78.64 -6.40
CA GLY A 18 20.80 -80.04 -6.13
C GLY A 18 21.20 -80.99 -7.26
N TYR A 19 21.51 -82.25 -6.93
CA TYR A 19 22.05 -83.29 -7.83
C TYR A 19 21.33 -83.40 -9.19
N GLY A 20 20.00 -83.21 -9.22
CA GLY A 20 19.21 -83.24 -10.46
C GLY A 20 19.58 -82.14 -11.46
N ARG A 21 20.07 -80.97 -11.03
CA ARG A 21 20.47 -79.86 -11.92
C ARG A 21 21.91 -79.97 -12.42
N ILE A 22 22.67 -80.90 -11.86
CA ILE A 22 23.98 -81.30 -12.36
C ILE A 22 23.79 -82.23 -13.57
N LEU A 23 22.70 -83.01 -13.58
CA LEU A 23 22.37 -84.00 -14.62
C LEU A 23 21.41 -83.49 -15.71
N PHE A 24 20.55 -82.49 -15.41
CA PHE A 24 19.61 -81.89 -16.36
C PHE A 24 19.95 -80.42 -16.72
N LYS A 25 19.47 -79.96 -17.89
CA LYS A 25 19.70 -78.60 -18.44
C LYS A 25 19.55 -77.51 -17.36
N ALA A 26 20.56 -76.66 -17.21
CA ALA A 26 20.53 -75.48 -16.36
C ALA A 26 19.32 -74.59 -16.69
N GLU A 27 18.73 -73.96 -15.67
CA GLU A 27 17.61 -73.04 -15.86
C GLU A 27 17.98 -71.93 -16.85
N PRO A 28 17.11 -71.56 -17.82
CA PRO A 28 17.45 -70.62 -18.89
C PRO A 28 18.01 -69.26 -18.40
N HIS A 29 17.47 -68.72 -17.31
CA HIS A 29 17.91 -67.46 -16.72
C HIS A 29 19.28 -67.59 -16.02
N VAL A 30 19.56 -68.74 -15.38
CA VAL A 30 20.90 -68.99 -14.81
C VAL A 30 21.93 -69.12 -15.92
N LYS A 31 21.60 -69.79 -17.04
CA LYS A 31 22.48 -69.87 -18.20
C LYS A 31 22.81 -68.48 -18.78
N LYS A 32 21.82 -67.60 -18.86
CA LYS A 32 22.02 -66.20 -19.28
C LYS A 32 22.87 -65.41 -18.28
N LEU A 33 22.67 -65.60 -16.98
CA LEU A 33 23.50 -64.99 -15.94
C LEU A 33 24.96 -65.49 -16.02
N SER A 34 25.19 -66.79 -16.26
CA SER A 34 26.53 -67.34 -16.46
C SER A 34 27.21 -66.78 -17.72
N ALA A 35 26.47 -66.66 -18.82
CA ALA A 35 26.99 -66.05 -20.05
C ALA A 35 27.35 -64.57 -19.85
N PHE A 36 26.48 -63.81 -19.16
CA PHE A 36 26.77 -62.43 -18.77
C PHE A 36 28.05 -62.33 -17.93
N VAL A 37 28.23 -63.18 -16.91
CA VAL A 37 29.45 -63.16 -16.08
C VAL A 37 30.70 -63.44 -16.91
N GLN A 38 30.67 -64.41 -17.83
CA GLN A 38 31.81 -64.71 -18.72
C GLN A 38 32.15 -63.54 -19.64
N GLU A 39 31.14 -62.87 -20.20
CA GLU A 39 31.32 -61.68 -21.03
C GLU A 39 31.92 -60.53 -20.21
N MET A 40 31.41 -60.30 -18.99
CA MET A 40 31.90 -59.25 -18.11
C MET A 40 33.32 -59.51 -17.61
N GLU A 41 33.70 -60.77 -17.36
CA GLU A 41 35.07 -61.16 -17.04
C GLU A 41 36.05 -60.71 -18.11
N GLN A 42 35.70 -60.95 -19.38
CA GLN A 42 36.52 -60.54 -20.50
C GLN A 42 36.56 -59.01 -20.61
N ASN A 43 35.41 -58.34 -20.52
CA ASN A 43 35.34 -56.87 -20.56
C ASN A 43 36.13 -56.20 -19.43
N VAL A 44 36.17 -56.81 -18.24
CA VAL A 44 36.93 -56.30 -17.08
C VAL A 44 38.43 -56.57 -17.26
N LYS A 45 38.83 -57.72 -17.80
CA LYS A 45 40.24 -58.00 -18.18
C LYS A 45 40.72 -56.97 -19.21
N ASP A 46 39.93 -56.72 -20.24
CA ASP A 46 40.25 -55.75 -21.30
C ASP A 46 40.32 -54.31 -20.74
N ARG A 47 39.39 -53.93 -19.86
CA ARG A 47 39.42 -52.63 -19.16
C ARG A 47 40.64 -52.47 -18.26
N ARG A 48 41.01 -53.51 -17.50
CA ARG A 48 42.21 -53.51 -16.65
C ARG A 48 43.48 -53.44 -17.48
N GLN A 49 43.55 -54.14 -18.60
CA GLN A 49 44.69 -54.10 -19.52
C GLN A 49 44.85 -52.69 -20.11
N LYS A 50 43.79 -52.12 -20.68
CA LYS A 50 43.80 -50.72 -21.19
C LYS A 50 44.17 -49.70 -20.11
N PHE A 51 43.68 -49.89 -18.89
CA PHE A 51 44.02 -49.02 -17.76
C PHE A 51 45.50 -49.13 -17.36
N ASN A 52 46.07 -50.34 -17.36
CA ASN A 52 47.48 -50.56 -17.05
C ASN A 52 48.41 -50.03 -18.16
N GLU A 53 48.00 -50.10 -19.42
CA GLU A 53 48.69 -49.49 -20.57
C GLU A 53 48.67 -47.96 -20.51
N GLN A 54 47.56 -47.35 -20.06
CA GLN A 54 47.47 -45.90 -19.83
C GLN A 54 48.27 -45.45 -18.60
N LYS A 55 48.33 -46.28 -17.55
CA LYS A 55 49.08 -46.01 -16.32
C LYS A 55 50.59 -46.12 -16.50
N THR A 56 51.07 -46.95 -17.43
CA THR A 56 52.50 -47.05 -17.77
C THR A 56 53.03 -45.81 -18.52
N HIS A 57 52.14 -44.94 -19.03
CA HIS A 57 52.50 -43.65 -19.64
C HIS A 57 52.38 -42.44 -18.70
N ALA A 58 51.88 -42.61 -17.46
CA ALA A 58 51.72 -41.54 -16.48
C ALA A 58 52.45 -41.90 -15.18
N ILE A 59 53.59 -41.25 -14.94
CA ILE A 59 54.38 -41.39 -13.71
C ILE A 59 53.52 -41.13 -12.47
N GLU A 60 53.73 -41.99 -11.48
CA GLU A 60 53.25 -42.04 -10.10
C GLU A 60 52.51 -40.81 -9.54
N VAL A 61 51.24 -41.02 -9.18
CA VAL A 61 50.71 -40.46 -7.93
C VAL A 61 49.93 -41.56 -7.19
N ASN A 62 50.51 -41.97 -6.06
CA ASN A 62 49.93 -42.87 -5.08
C ASN A 62 48.66 -42.24 -4.49
N VAL A 63 47.48 -42.69 -4.94
CA VAL A 63 46.22 -42.50 -4.22
C VAL A 63 45.48 -43.82 -4.25
N LYS A 64 45.07 -44.30 -3.06
CA LYS A 64 44.09 -45.38 -2.88
C LYS A 64 42.79 -45.00 -3.61
N ARG A 65 42.73 -45.26 -4.92
CA ARG A 65 41.53 -45.16 -5.73
C ARG A 65 40.99 -46.58 -5.88
N GLU A 66 39.78 -46.81 -5.41
CA GLU A 66 39.04 -48.03 -5.71
C GLU A 66 39.10 -48.31 -7.21
N ASN A 67 39.49 -49.53 -7.60
CA ASN A 67 39.57 -49.95 -8.99
C ASN A 67 38.18 -49.89 -9.65
N LYS A 68 37.86 -48.75 -10.27
CA LYS A 68 36.62 -48.53 -11.03
C LYS A 68 36.45 -49.51 -12.20
N SER A 69 37.53 -50.17 -12.63
CA SER A 69 37.53 -51.19 -13.68
C SER A 69 36.63 -52.39 -13.38
N ASP A 70 36.35 -52.65 -12.10
CA ASP A 70 35.63 -53.85 -11.65
C ASP A 70 34.14 -53.60 -11.40
N LEU A 71 33.71 -52.34 -11.55
CA LEU A 71 32.32 -51.94 -11.45
C LEU A 71 31.61 -52.19 -12.79
N LEU A 72 30.39 -52.71 -12.70
CA LEU A 72 29.51 -52.79 -13.86
C LEU A 72 29.21 -51.38 -14.38
N SER A 73 29.30 -51.22 -15.70
CA SER A 73 28.90 -50.00 -16.40
C SER A 73 27.36 -49.86 -16.42
N PRO A 74 26.81 -48.67 -16.74
CA PRO A 74 25.37 -48.47 -16.79
C PRO A 74 24.64 -49.44 -17.74
N ALA A 75 25.18 -49.68 -18.94
CA ALA A 75 24.65 -50.65 -19.89
C ALA A 75 24.71 -52.10 -19.35
N GLU A 76 25.78 -52.44 -18.61
CA GLU A 76 25.95 -53.76 -18.01
C GLU A 76 24.96 -53.99 -16.85
N LEU A 77 24.68 -52.95 -16.06
CA LEU A 77 23.63 -52.98 -15.04
C LEU A 77 22.24 -53.19 -15.65
N LEU A 78 21.96 -52.56 -16.79
CA LEU A 78 20.71 -52.75 -17.53
C LEU A 78 20.56 -54.18 -18.06
N CYS A 79 21.63 -54.73 -18.64
CA CYS A 79 21.65 -56.13 -19.07
C CYS A 79 21.40 -57.08 -17.89
N LEU A 80 22.08 -56.86 -16.76
CA LEU A 80 21.89 -57.68 -15.56
C LEU A 80 20.46 -57.59 -15.04
N ALA A 81 19.90 -56.38 -14.89
CA ALA A 81 18.52 -56.18 -14.42
C ALA A 81 17.49 -56.89 -15.31
N THR A 82 17.70 -56.85 -16.64
CA THR A 82 16.85 -57.56 -17.61
C THR A 82 16.90 -59.07 -17.40
N ILE A 83 18.10 -59.64 -17.21
CA ILE A 83 18.28 -61.08 -16.92
C ILE A 83 17.59 -61.46 -15.61
N LEU A 84 17.71 -60.63 -14.57
CA LEU A 84 17.08 -60.88 -13.26
C LEU A 84 15.55 -60.98 -13.39
N LEU A 85 14.93 -60.07 -14.15
CA LEU A 85 13.48 -60.00 -14.34
C LEU A 85 12.88 -61.22 -15.04
N GLU A 86 13.66 -61.96 -15.86
CA GLU A 86 13.20 -63.18 -16.54
C GLU A 86 12.84 -64.34 -15.59
N LYS A 87 13.35 -64.32 -14.35
CA LYS A 87 13.04 -65.37 -13.37
C LYS A 87 11.63 -65.16 -12.81
N LYS A 88 10.68 -66.03 -13.17
CA LYS A 88 9.27 -65.91 -12.71
C LYS A 88 9.00 -66.46 -11.31
N ARG A 89 9.67 -67.55 -10.91
CA ARG A 89 9.54 -68.14 -9.57
C ARG A 89 10.68 -67.65 -8.69
N ARG A 90 10.34 -66.80 -7.71
CA ARG A 90 11.32 -66.05 -6.92
C ARG A 90 11.24 -66.33 -5.43
N ASP A 91 10.09 -66.78 -4.92
CA ASP A 91 9.87 -66.96 -3.47
C ASP A 91 10.10 -68.39 -2.98
N ASP A 92 10.43 -69.31 -3.88
CA ASP A 92 10.76 -70.68 -3.49
C ASP A 92 12.13 -70.77 -2.80
N SER A 93 12.35 -71.83 -2.02
CA SER A 93 13.60 -72.08 -1.30
C SER A 93 14.76 -72.50 -2.21
N GLN A 94 14.58 -72.44 -3.54
CA GLN A 94 15.60 -72.87 -4.49
C GLN A 94 16.81 -71.93 -4.47
N GLN A 95 18.00 -72.51 -4.67
CA GLN A 95 19.24 -71.74 -4.65
C GLN A 95 19.30 -70.66 -5.75
N SER A 96 18.71 -70.93 -6.92
CA SER A 96 18.61 -69.91 -7.98
C SER A 96 17.78 -68.71 -7.52
N SER A 97 16.74 -68.93 -6.73
CA SER A 97 15.88 -67.88 -6.17
C SER A 97 16.58 -67.05 -5.11
N GLN A 98 17.38 -67.67 -4.25
CA GLN A 98 18.20 -66.97 -3.26
C GLN A 98 19.25 -66.06 -3.93
N VAL A 99 19.94 -66.57 -4.96
CA VAL A 99 20.96 -65.81 -5.69
C VAL A 99 20.35 -64.64 -6.46
N PHE A 100 19.25 -64.88 -7.18
CA PHE A 100 18.56 -63.83 -7.91
C PHE A 100 17.97 -62.76 -6.97
N ARG A 101 17.47 -63.14 -5.79
CA ARG A 101 17.05 -62.17 -4.75
C ARG A 101 18.22 -61.36 -4.22
N ALA A 102 19.35 -61.99 -3.93
CA ALA A 102 20.54 -61.28 -3.46
C ALA A 102 21.03 -60.24 -4.47
N LEU A 103 21.02 -60.56 -5.76
CA LEU A 103 21.39 -59.63 -6.83
C LEU A 103 20.33 -58.54 -7.05
N ALA A 104 19.04 -58.88 -7.01
CA ALA A 104 17.96 -57.90 -7.13
C ALA A 104 17.93 -56.93 -5.94
N ASN A 105 18.31 -57.37 -4.74
CA ASN A 105 18.38 -56.52 -3.54
C ASN A 105 19.41 -55.40 -3.68
N GLU A 106 20.46 -55.57 -4.47
CA GLU A 106 21.39 -54.49 -4.79
C GLU A 106 20.74 -53.37 -5.61
N PHE A 107 19.57 -53.59 -6.21
CA PHE A 107 18.75 -52.55 -6.84
C PHE A 107 17.55 -52.12 -5.98
N GLY A 108 17.43 -52.65 -4.75
CA GLY A 108 16.27 -52.45 -3.88
C GLY A 108 15.22 -53.56 -3.91
N GLY A 109 15.47 -54.64 -4.64
CA GLY A 109 14.57 -55.80 -4.73
C GLY A 109 13.88 -55.92 -6.08
N PHE A 110 13.18 -57.04 -6.26
CA PHE A 110 12.45 -57.33 -7.50
C PHE A 110 11.30 -56.35 -7.74
N GLU A 111 10.67 -55.88 -6.67
CA GLU A 111 9.54 -54.97 -6.74
C GLU A 111 9.94 -53.63 -7.38
N VAL A 112 11.17 -53.16 -7.12
CA VAL A 112 11.73 -51.94 -7.73
C VAL A 112 11.96 -52.15 -9.23
N LEU A 113 12.62 -53.25 -9.60
CA LEU A 113 12.93 -53.55 -11.00
C LEU A 113 11.67 -53.78 -11.84
N GLU A 114 10.67 -54.46 -11.29
CA GLU A 114 9.38 -54.67 -11.94
C GLU A 114 8.60 -53.38 -12.11
N LEU A 115 8.60 -52.51 -11.10
CA LEU A 115 7.94 -51.21 -11.22
C LEU A 115 8.59 -50.36 -12.32
N LEU A 116 9.92 -50.35 -12.41
CA LEU A 116 10.66 -49.69 -13.49
C LEU A 116 10.31 -50.29 -14.86
N GLN A 117 10.26 -51.62 -14.98
CA GLN A 117 9.91 -52.29 -16.23
C GLN A 117 8.46 -52.01 -16.64
N ASN A 118 7.50 -52.14 -15.73
CA ASN A 118 6.07 -51.94 -15.97
C ASN A 118 5.72 -50.50 -16.35
N LYS A 119 6.56 -49.53 -15.93
CA LYS A 119 6.43 -48.11 -16.30
C LYS A 119 7.27 -47.72 -17.51
N GLU A 120 7.92 -48.67 -18.18
CA GLU A 120 8.83 -48.43 -19.32
C GLU A 120 9.99 -47.48 -18.96
N ARG A 121 10.44 -47.51 -17.70
CA ARG A 121 11.52 -46.67 -17.15
C ARG A 121 12.73 -47.49 -16.68
N LEU A 122 12.89 -48.71 -17.16
CA LEU A 122 14.09 -49.52 -16.93
C LEU A 122 15.24 -48.97 -17.79
N THR A 123 15.83 -47.86 -17.36
CA THR A 123 16.92 -47.16 -18.05
C THR A 123 18.24 -47.26 -17.29
N GLU A 124 19.34 -47.01 -17.99
CA GLU A 124 20.68 -46.97 -17.41
C GLU A 124 20.79 -46.02 -16.21
N ASP A 125 20.29 -44.79 -16.36
CA ASP A 125 20.37 -43.76 -15.31
C ASP A 125 19.58 -44.14 -14.05
N ASN A 126 18.38 -44.70 -14.20
CA ASN A 126 17.56 -45.16 -13.09
C ASN A 126 18.24 -46.32 -12.35
N LEU A 127 18.79 -47.29 -13.08
CA LEU A 127 19.46 -48.43 -12.48
C LEU A 127 20.74 -48.04 -11.75
N VAL A 128 21.54 -47.14 -12.32
CA VAL A 128 22.71 -46.57 -11.64
C VAL A 128 22.30 -45.81 -10.38
N PHE A 129 21.17 -45.11 -10.41
CA PHE A 129 20.66 -44.41 -9.24
C PHE A 129 20.20 -45.40 -8.14
N PHE A 130 19.35 -46.37 -8.45
CA PHE A 130 18.84 -47.31 -7.44
C PHE A 130 19.89 -48.30 -6.94
N GLU A 131 20.88 -48.67 -7.77
CA GLU A 131 22.00 -49.50 -7.31
C GLU A 131 22.79 -48.83 -6.18
N ARG A 132 22.98 -47.52 -6.26
CA ARG A 132 23.70 -46.74 -5.24
C ARG A 132 22.84 -46.40 -4.02
N ASN A 133 21.54 -46.64 -4.10
CA ASN A 133 20.55 -46.23 -3.11
C ASN A 133 19.64 -47.41 -2.73
N SER A 134 20.18 -48.63 -2.78
CA SER A 134 19.44 -49.88 -2.68
C SER A 134 18.65 -50.03 -1.39
N SER A 135 19.18 -49.52 -0.27
CA SER A 135 18.51 -49.49 1.04
C SER A 135 17.19 -48.72 1.03
N GLN A 136 17.08 -47.65 0.24
CA GLN A 136 15.92 -46.74 0.17
C GLN A 136 15.15 -46.86 -1.15
N ALA A 137 15.61 -47.71 -2.06
CA ALA A 137 15.09 -47.80 -3.42
C ALA A 137 13.60 -48.14 -3.45
N LYS A 138 13.11 -48.97 -2.52
CA LYS A 138 11.66 -49.27 -2.38
C LYS A 138 10.82 -48.04 -2.06
N GLU A 139 11.34 -47.08 -1.29
CA GLU A 139 10.64 -45.84 -0.96
C GLU A 139 10.75 -44.79 -2.06
N ILE A 140 11.90 -44.72 -2.74
CA ILE A 140 12.18 -43.67 -3.73
C ILE A 140 11.60 -44.01 -5.10
N VAL A 141 11.56 -45.29 -5.50
CA VAL A 141 11.11 -45.68 -6.84
C VAL A 141 9.70 -45.19 -7.19
N PRO A 142 8.68 -45.28 -6.32
CA PRO A 142 7.35 -44.81 -6.67
C PRO A 142 7.31 -43.29 -6.86
N LEU A 143 8.09 -42.55 -6.06
CA LEU A 143 8.20 -41.09 -6.13
C LEU A 143 8.86 -40.65 -7.45
N VAL A 144 9.97 -41.31 -7.81
CA VAL A 144 10.66 -41.06 -9.09
C VAL A 144 9.72 -41.35 -10.27
N MET A 145 8.97 -42.46 -10.24
CA MET A 145 8.02 -42.79 -11.31
C MET A 145 6.89 -41.76 -11.45
N SER A 146 6.44 -41.18 -10.34
CA SER A 146 5.42 -40.12 -10.33
C SER A 146 5.96 -38.77 -10.84
N LEU A 147 7.23 -38.47 -10.61
CA LEU A 147 7.90 -37.24 -11.07
C LEU A 147 8.30 -37.29 -12.54
N THR A 148 8.74 -38.45 -13.03
CA THR A 148 9.26 -38.60 -14.41
C THR A 148 8.35 -38.08 -15.53
N PRO A 149 6.99 -38.18 -15.47
CA PRO A 149 6.14 -37.56 -16.49
C PRO A 149 6.01 -36.03 -16.37
N LYS A 150 6.35 -35.45 -15.21
CA LYS A 150 6.16 -34.02 -14.88
C LYS A 150 7.41 -33.17 -15.10
N ILE A 151 8.58 -33.77 -15.18
CA ILE A 151 9.88 -33.09 -15.35
C ILE A 151 10.71 -33.74 -16.44
N ASP A 152 11.60 -32.96 -17.03
CA ASP A 152 12.39 -33.43 -18.16
C ASP A 152 13.50 -34.41 -17.73
N ALA A 153 14.03 -35.17 -18.69
CA ALA A 153 15.04 -36.18 -18.42
C ALA A 153 16.37 -35.58 -17.90
N LEU A 154 16.71 -34.37 -18.31
CA LEU A 154 17.93 -33.67 -17.91
C LEU A 154 17.82 -33.17 -16.47
N GLU A 155 16.67 -32.59 -16.10
CA GLU A 155 16.28 -32.18 -14.76
C GLU A 155 16.31 -33.38 -13.80
N MET A 156 15.73 -34.52 -14.20
CA MET A 156 15.81 -35.77 -13.44
C MET A 156 17.25 -36.22 -13.19
N LEU A 157 18.10 -36.15 -14.22
CA LEU A 157 19.52 -36.49 -14.08
C LEU A 157 20.24 -35.54 -13.11
N VAL A 158 19.87 -34.25 -13.10
CA VAL A 158 20.40 -33.28 -12.13
C VAL A 158 19.97 -33.65 -10.71
N LEU A 159 18.71 -34.02 -10.49
CA LEU A 159 18.20 -34.49 -9.19
C LEU A 159 18.95 -35.73 -8.70
N PHE A 160 19.20 -36.71 -9.58
CA PHE A 160 20.03 -37.89 -9.25
C PHE A 160 21.47 -37.50 -8.89
N LYS A 161 22.04 -36.50 -9.56
CA LYS A 161 23.39 -36.00 -9.21
C LYS A 161 23.39 -35.20 -7.91
N LEU A 162 22.29 -34.50 -7.59
CA LEU A 162 22.13 -33.68 -6.38
C LEU A 162 22.01 -34.55 -5.13
N SER A 163 21.13 -35.54 -5.18
CA SER A 163 20.87 -36.51 -4.09
C SER A 163 22.08 -37.36 -3.67
N LYS A 164 23.12 -37.47 -4.50
CA LYS A 164 24.38 -38.15 -4.14
C LYS A 164 25.15 -37.51 -2.98
N ARG A 165 24.87 -36.24 -2.66
CA ARG A 165 25.51 -35.52 -1.55
C ARG A 165 24.66 -35.49 -0.27
N MET A 166 23.45 -36.05 -0.33
CA MET A 166 22.49 -36.05 0.76
C MET A 166 22.57 -37.35 1.54
N THR A 167 22.19 -37.30 2.81
CA THR A 167 21.92 -38.49 3.61
C THR A 167 20.72 -39.28 3.05
N ASP A 168 20.57 -40.53 3.44
CA ASP A 168 19.44 -41.36 3.00
C ASP A 168 18.09 -40.74 3.38
N ALA A 169 17.98 -40.17 4.59
CA ALA A 169 16.77 -39.49 5.06
C ALA A 169 16.45 -38.24 4.24
N GLU A 170 17.43 -37.37 4.01
CA GLU A 170 17.25 -36.15 3.20
C GLU A 170 16.89 -36.47 1.76
N ARG A 171 17.46 -37.54 1.20
CA ARG A 171 17.18 -37.98 -0.18
C ARG A 171 15.73 -38.39 -0.34
N VAL A 172 15.23 -39.24 0.56
CA VAL A 172 13.81 -39.63 0.57
C VAL A 172 12.92 -38.39 0.74
N LEU A 173 13.28 -37.48 1.65
CA LEU A 173 12.53 -36.27 1.92
C LEU A 173 12.48 -35.34 0.70
N LEU A 174 13.57 -35.20 -0.06
CA LEU A 174 13.62 -34.40 -1.30
C LEU A 174 12.62 -34.92 -2.33
N PHE A 175 12.64 -36.23 -2.59
CA PHE A 175 11.74 -36.82 -3.60
C PHE A 175 10.27 -36.79 -3.13
N LYS A 176 9.99 -36.93 -1.83
CA LYS A 176 8.65 -36.73 -1.26
C LYS A 176 8.18 -35.28 -1.47
N PHE A 177 8.99 -34.31 -1.04
CA PHE A 177 8.71 -32.88 -1.20
C PHE A 177 8.39 -32.51 -2.65
N LEU A 178 9.24 -32.91 -3.61
CA LEU A 178 9.00 -32.61 -5.03
C LEU A 178 7.73 -33.29 -5.55
N ASN A 179 7.43 -34.51 -5.10
CA ASN A 179 6.25 -35.24 -5.55
C ASN A 179 4.94 -34.60 -5.03
N ASP A 180 4.98 -34.04 -3.83
CA ASP A 180 3.84 -33.41 -3.17
C ASP A 180 3.65 -31.93 -3.59
N CYS A 181 4.61 -31.36 -4.33
CA CYS A 181 4.49 -30.02 -4.89
C CYS A 181 3.41 -29.93 -5.98
N ASP A 182 2.66 -28.82 -5.97
CA ASP A 182 1.82 -28.42 -7.10
C ASP A 182 2.64 -28.35 -8.39
N GLU A 183 2.05 -28.77 -9.51
CA GLU A 183 2.73 -28.84 -10.82
C GLU A 183 3.32 -27.48 -11.25
N SER A 184 2.63 -26.38 -10.94
CA SER A 184 3.10 -25.01 -11.21
C SER A 184 4.36 -24.62 -10.42
N LYS A 185 4.56 -25.19 -9.23
CA LYS A 185 5.71 -24.93 -8.36
C LYS A 185 6.83 -25.95 -8.54
N LEU A 186 6.51 -27.16 -9.01
CA LEU A 186 7.47 -28.24 -9.22
C LEU A 186 8.61 -27.78 -10.14
N HIS A 187 8.28 -27.22 -11.30
CA HIS A 187 9.28 -26.79 -12.26
C HIS A 187 10.19 -25.67 -11.72
N VAL A 188 9.64 -24.75 -10.92
CA VAL A 188 10.40 -23.67 -10.29
C VAL A 188 11.34 -24.21 -9.21
N ASN A 189 10.89 -25.15 -8.39
CA ASN A 189 11.72 -25.84 -7.40
C ASN A 189 12.89 -26.57 -8.06
N VAL A 190 12.61 -27.30 -9.13
CA VAL A 190 13.63 -28.06 -9.87
C VAL A 190 14.65 -27.12 -10.53
N LYS A 191 14.19 -26.02 -11.14
CA LYS A 191 15.08 -24.97 -11.66
C LYS A 191 15.96 -24.35 -10.59
N LEU A 192 15.39 -24.02 -9.43
CA LEU A 192 16.14 -23.50 -8.30
C LEU A 192 17.22 -24.49 -7.83
N LEU A 193 16.87 -25.78 -7.68
CA LEU A 193 17.83 -26.83 -7.33
C LEU A 193 18.95 -26.97 -8.38
N CYS A 194 18.62 -26.87 -9.67
CA CYS A 194 19.60 -26.87 -10.75
C CYS A 194 20.53 -25.67 -10.67
N LEU A 195 20.01 -24.47 -10.43
CA LEU A 195 20.79 -23.24 -10.26
C LEU A 195 21.74 -23.35 -9.07
N LEU A 196 21.25 -23.77 -7.90
CA LEU A 196 22.07 -23.96 -6.71
C LEU A 196 23.19 -24.99 -6.94
N LYS A 197 22.90 -26.08 -7.66
CA LYS A 197 23.88 -27.08 -8.07
C LYS A 197 24.96 -26.49 -8.97
N GLN A 198 24.56 -25.73 -9.99
CA GLN A 198 25.45 -25.11 -10.98
C GLN A 198 26.46 -24.17 -10.32
N HIS A 199 26.01 -23.39 -9.33
CA HIS A 199 26.85 -22.46 -8.58
C HIS A 199 27.56 -23.09 -7.37
N LYS A 200 27.45 -24.41 -7.17
CA LYS A 200 28.05 -25.17 -6.05
C LYS A 200 27.57 -24.70 -4.65
N LEU A 201 26.33 -24.24 -4.56
CA LEU A 201 25.71 -23.66 -3.34
C LEU A 201 24.76 -24.65 -2.65
N LEU A 202 25.14 -25.92 -2.64
CA LEU A 202 24.39 -26.93 -1.88
C LEU A 202 24.72 -26.74 -0.40
N ILE A 203 23.77 -26.16 0.33
CA ILE A 203 23.81 -25.97 1.78
C ILE A 203 23.36 -27.22 2.52
N ASP A 204 23.86 -27.40 3.75
CA ASP A 204 23.35 -28.41 4.67
C ASP A 204 21.88 -28.08 5.01
N ASN A 205 21.04 -29.11 5.21
CA ASN A 205 19.60 -28.97 5.47
C ASN A 205 18.81 -28.27 4.34
N LEU A 206 19.33 -28.21 3.10
CA LEU A 206 18.66 -27.58 1.96
C LEU A 206 17.20 -28.04 1.80
N VAL A 207 16.93 -29.33 2.02
CA VAL A 207 15.59 -29.89 1.84
C VAL A 207 14.61 -29.36 2.87
N SER A 208 15.02 -29.17 4.13
CA SER A 208 14.14 -28.57 5.14
C SER A 208 13.87 -27.10 4.80
N LEU A 209 14.90 -26.36 4.42
CA LEU A 209 14.78 -24.95 4.05
C LEU A 209 13.87 -24.73 2.82
N LEU A 210 13.94 -25.61 1.83
CA LEU A 210 13.04 -25.57 0.67
C LEU A 210 11.59 -25.89 1.05
N THR A 211 11.39 -26.81 1.99
CA THR A 211 10.06 -27.18 2.47
C THR A 211 9.41 -26.03 3.24
N ASP A 212 10.21 -25.28 4.01
CA ASP A 212 9.75 -24.15 4.82
C ASP A 212 9.68 -22.83 4.03
N ALA A 213 10.29 -22.79 2.83
CA ALA A 213 10.38 -21.57 2.03
C ALA A 213 9.00 -21.10 1.56
N LYS A 214 8.70 -19.82 1.83
CA LYS A 214 7.49 -19.16 1.32
C LYS A 214 7.70 -18.72 -0.12
N ASP A 215 6.63 -18.77 -0.92
CA ASP A 215 6.55 -18.30 -2.31
C ASP A 215 7.83 -18.50 -3.14
N ILE A 216 8.17 -19.77 -3.39
CA ILE A 216 9.42 -20.18 -4.06
C ILE A 216 9.72 -19.47 -5.39
N ILE A 217 8.67 -19.01 -6.08
CA ILE A 217 8.79 -18.21 -7.31
C ILE A 217 9.60 -16.94 -7.06
N PHE A 218 9.34 -16.24 -5.96
CA PHE A 218 10.05 -15.01 -5.64
C PHE A 218 11.44 -15.29 -5.07
N VAL A 219 11.63 -16.39 -4.33
CA VAL A 219 12.97 -16.86 -3.93
C VAL A 219 13.85 -17.11 -5.16
N HIS A 220 13.32 -17.81 -6.18
CA HIS A 220 14.02 -18.02 -7.44
C HIS A 220 14.37 -16.68 -8.11
N GLN A 221 13.45 -15.73 -8.17
CA GLN A 221 13.72 -14.40 -8.73
C GLN A 221 14.79 -13.62 -7.98
N ILE A 222 14.86 -13.75 -6.64
CA ILE A 222 15.90 -13.12 -5.84
C ILE A 222 17.25 -13.71 -6.22
N ILE A 223 17.36 -15.04 -6.29
CA ILE A 223 18.60 -15.73 -6.65
C ILE A 223 19.03 -15.37 -8.08
N ASP A 224 18.11 -15.34 -9.05
CA ASP A 224 18.41 -14.88 -10.41
C ASP A 224 18.91 -13.44 -10.45
N THR A 225 18.33 -12.55 -9.64
CA THR A 225 18.74 -11.16 -9.52
C THR A 225 20.16 -11.07 -8.96
N LEU A 226 20.48 -11.86 -7.93
CA LEU A 226 21.83 -11.95 -7.37
C LEU A 226 22.83 -12.48 -8.40
N ILE A 227 22.49 -13.54 -9.15
CA ILE A 227 23.32 -14.08 -10.23
C ILE A 227 23.63 -13.00 -11.27
N SER A 228 22.60 -12.28 -11.72
CA SER A 228 22.72 -11.34 -12.83
C SER A 228 23.42 -10.04 -12.44
N ALA A 229 23.20 -9.55 -11.23
CA ALA A 229 23.69 -8.23 -10.80
C ALA A 229 25.00 -8.31 -9.99
N ASN A 230 25.16 -9.31 -9.12
CA ASN A 230 26.37 -9.48 -8.31
C ASN A 230 26.50 -10.92 -7.80
N SER A 231 27.08 -11.79 -8.62
CA SER A 231 27.26 -13.21 -8.28
C SER A 231 28.14 -13.43 -7.05
N GLY A 232 28.93 -12.43 -6.62
CA GLY A 232 29.72 -12.50 -5.38
C GLY A 232 28.86 -12.59 -4.11
N LEU A 233 27.59 -12.17 -4.17
CA LEU A 233 26.66 -12.29 -3.04
C LEU A 233 26.02 -13.67 -2.91
N LEU A 234 26.23 -14.56 -3.89
CA LEU A 234 25.72 -15.93 -3.84
C LEU A 234 26.59 -16.79 -2.92
N THR A 235 26.49 -16.53 -1.62
CA THR A 235 27.15 -17.33 -0.59
C THR A 235 26.16 -18.33 0.02
N PRO A 236 26.63 -19.46 0.57
CA PRO A 236 25.80 -20.39 1.33
C PRO A 236 24.92 -19.70 2.38
N ALA A 237 25.47 -18.72 3.10
CA ALA A 237 24.76 -17.95 4.11
C ALA A 237 23.62 -17.10 3.52
N ASN A 238 23.87 -16.37 2.43
CA ASN A 238 22.85 -15.53 1.81
C ASN A 238 21.74 -16.36 1.14
N VAL A 239 22.07 -17.53 0.57
CA VAL A 239 21.08 -18.48 0.04
C VAL A 239 20.18 -18.99 1.17
N ALA A 240 20.75 -19.41 2.29
CA ALA A 240 19.97 -19.87 3.45
C ALA A 240 19.04 -18.77 3.96
N LYS A 241 19.52 -17.53 4.13
CA LYS A 241 18.70 -16.38 4.51
C LYS A 241 17.57 -16.11 3.50
N THR A 242 17.86 -16.23 2.20
CA THR A 242 16.86 -16.01 1.13
C THR A 242 15.75 -17.06 1.17
N LEU A 243 16.08 -18.32 1.47
CA LEU A 243 15.09 -19.39 1.64
C LEU A 243 14.21 -19.21 2.88
N GLN A 244 14.71 -18.50 3.90
CA GLN A 244 14.02 -18.25 5.17
C GLN A 244 13.19 -16.95 5.18
N LEU A 245 13.06 -16.24 4.05
CA LEU A 245 12.29 -15.01 3.98
C LEU A 245 10.80 -15.27 4.24
N ASN A 246 10.19 -14.42 5.07
CA ASN A 246 8.76 -14.38 5.29
C ASN A 246 8.00 -13.70 4.13
N HIS A 247 8.63 -12.70 3.51
CA HIS A 247 8.03 -11.81 2.52
C HIS A 247 8.87 -11.71 1.23
N PRO A 248 9.18 -12.84 0.56
CA PRO A 248 10.10 -12.87 -0.59
C PRO A 248 9.60 -12.05 -1.78
N TYR A 249 8.28 -11.88 -1.95
CA TYR A 249 7.72 -11.00 -2.98
C TYR A 249 8.21 -9.55 -2.85
N TYR A 250 8.04 -8.96 -1.67
CA TYR A 250 8.44 -7.57 -1.41
C TYR A 250 9.95 -7.42 -1.43
N PHE A 251 10.68 -8.40 -0.89
CA PHE A 251 12.13 -8.45 -0.93
C PHE A 251 12.65 -8.44 -2.38
N SER A 252 12.10 -9.31 -3.24
CA SER A 252 12.44 -9.39 -4.67
C SER A 252 12.22 -8.07 -5.40
N LYS A 253 11.11 -7.38 -5.12
CA LYS A 253 10.80 -6.09 -5.74
C LYS A 253 11.79 -5.00 -5.35
N LEU A 254 12.14 -4.90 -4.07
CA LEU A 254 13.09 -3.90 -3.58
C LEU A 254 14.51 -4.19 -4.05
N LEU A 255 14.93 -5.45 -4.07
CA LEU A 255 16.25 -5.84 -4.55
C LEU A 255 16.49 -5.44 -6.01
N LYS A 256 15.45 -5.47 -6.86
CA LYS A 256 15.53 -5.07 -8.28
C LYS A 256 15.76 -3.57 -8.48
N VAL A 257 15.40 -2.74 -7.51
CA VAL A 257 15.53 -1.27 -7.59
C VAL A 257 16.70 -0.73 -6.77
N LEU A 258 17.31 -1.56 -5.93
CA LEU A 258 18.46 -1.20 -5.11
C LEU A 258 19.78 -1.61 -5.77
N PRO A 259 20.89 -0.90 -5.49
CA PRO A 259 22.22 -1.40 -5.81
C PRO A 259 22.46 -2.75 -5.13
N VAL A 260 22.83 -3.76 -5.92
CA VAL A 260 23.00 -5.14 -5.42
C VAL A 260 24.40 -5.29 -4.78
N THR A 261 24.51 -4.80 -3.54
CA THR A 261 25.70 -4.90 -2.68
C THR A 261 25.37 -5.65 -1.38
N GLN A 262 26.40 -6.14 -0.68
CA GLN A 262 26.20 -6.86 0.60
C GLN A 262 25.54 -5.95 1.65
N GLU A 263 25.95 -4.67 1.72
CA GLU A 263 25.36 -3.67 2.63
C GLU A 263 23.85 -3.53 2.38
N GLN A 264 23.41 -3.44 1.12
CA GLN A 264 21.98 -3.29 0.82
C GLN A 264 21.19 -4.57 1.01
N PHE A 265 21.80 -5.72 0.74
CA PHE A 265 21.20 -7.01 1.01
C PHE A 265 20.95 -7.20 2.52
N ASP A 266 21.94 -6.87 3.35
CA ASP A 266 21.81 -6.92 4.81
C ASP A 266 20.77 -5.91 5.32
N ASN A 267 20.74 -4.68 4.80
CA ASN A 267 19.71 -3.70 5.14
C ASN A 267 18.29 -4.21 4.86
N LEU A 268 18.06 -4.89 3.73
CA LEU A 268 16.76 -5.49 3.40
C LEU A 268 16.41 -6.65 4.35
N LEU A 269 17.40 -7.45 4.73
CA LEU A 269 17.22 -8.54 5.70
C LEU A 269 16.85 -8.01 7.09
N GLU A 270 17.39 -6.88 7.51
CA GLU A 270 17.06 -6.25 8.80
C GLU A 270 15.59 -5.83 8.90
N VAL A 271 14.99 -5.38 7.78
CA VAL A 271 13.60 -4.90 7.74
C VAL A 271 12.60 -5.95 7.21
N GLU A 272 13.08 -7.15 6.90
CA GLU A 272 12.36 -8.23 6.22
C GLU A 272 10.96 -8.48 6.78
N GLY A 273 10.86 -8.61 8.10
CA GLY A 273 9.60 -8.89 8.81
C GLY A 273 8.57 -7.76 8.78
N THR A 274 8.86 -6.65 8.09
CA THR A 274 7.96 -5.50 7.93
C THR A 274 7.82 -5.02 6.49
N LEU A 275 8.40 -5.74 5.53
CA LEU A 275 8.37 -5.37 4.12
C LEU A 275 6.97 -5.41 3.52
N ASP A 276 6.07 -6.24 4.05
CA ASP A 276 4.67 -6.31 3.64
C ASP A 276 3.89 -5.02 3.89
N LYS A 277 4.33 -4.23 4.86
CA LYS A 277 3.77 -2.92 5.18
C LYS A 277 4.36 -1.81 4.29
N SER A 278 5.50 -2.07 3.66
CA SER A 278 6.31 -1.12 2.85
C SER A 278 5.82 -0.95 1.41
N THR A 279 4.53 -0.67 1.23
CA THR A 279 3.87 -0.66 -0.10
C THR A 279 4.46 0.36 -1.08
N TRP A 280 4.87 1.54 -0.59
CA TRP A 280 5.35 2.65 -1.42
C TRP A 280 6.88 2.75 -1.52
N SER A 281 7.64 1.91 -0.81
CA SER A 281 9.10 1.99 -0.77
C SER A 281 9.74 1.71 -2.13
N GLU A 282 9.17 0.77 -2.90
CA GLU A 282 9.59 0.49 -4.28
C GLU A 282 9.49 1.74 -5.16
N ASP A 283 8.33 2.42 -5.10
CA ASP A 283 8.09 3.62 -5.90
C ASP A 283 8.97 4.78 -5.48
N ILE A 284 9.15 4.99 -4.17
CA ILE A 284 10.05 6.02 -3.62
C ILE A 284 11.48 5.80 -4.12
N ILE A 285 12.01 4.58 -4.02
CA ILE A 285 13.37 4.24 -4.47
C ILE A 285 13.49 4.48 -5.99
N LYS A 286 12.50 4.06 -6.78
CA LYS A 286 12.49 4.35 -8.23
C LYS A 286 12.55 5.85 -8.50
N GLN A 287 11.81 6.67 -7.76
CA GLN A 287 11.86 8.13 -7.95
C GLN A 287 13.23 8.71 -7.62
N PHE A 288 13.88 8.26 -6.54
CA PHE A 288 15.26 8.66 -6.22
C PHE A 288 16.23 8.30 -7.34
N ASN A 289 16.15 7.07 -7.86
CA ASN A 289 17.00 6.61 -8.95
C ASN A 289 16.78 7.41 -10.25
N ILE A 290 15.52 7.68 -10.61
CA ILE A 290 15.17 8.50 -11.80
C ILE A 290 15.69 9.93 -11.65
N ALA A 291 15.58 10.51 -10.45
CA ALA A 291 16.02 11.86 -10.17
C ALA A 291 17.56 11.99 -10.01
N GLY A 292 18.28 10.87 -9.93
CA GLY A 292 19.72 10.84 -9.67
C GLY A 292 20.09 11.30 -8.26
N TRP A 293 19.18 11.18 -7.29
CA TRP A 293 19.41 11.61 -5.91
C TRP A 293 20.13 10.53 -5.11
N GLU A 294 20.95 10.95 -4.14
CA GLU A 294 21.67 10.03 -3.27
C GLU A 294 20.70 9.28 -2.34
N LEU A 295 20.57 7.96 -2.53
CA LEU A 295 19.62 7.13 -1.79
C LEU A 295 20.12 6.74 -0.38
N LYS A 296 21.44 6.60 -0.21
CA LYS A 296 22.07 6.00 1.00
C LYS A 296 21.62 6.66 2.32
N PRO A 297 21.55 8.00 2.44
CA PRO A 297 21.12 8.66 3.68
C PRO A 297 19.66 8.38 4.07
N TRP A 298 18.81 8.06 3.09
CA TRP A 298 17.36 7.98 3.27
C TRP A 298 16.85 6.55 3.34
N LEU A 299 17.64 5.58 2.89
CA LEU A 299 17.16 4.22 2.69
C LEU A 299 16.56 3.60 3.95
N LYS A 300 17.22 3.76 5.10
CA LYS A 300 16.69 3.25 6.38
C LYS A 300 15.31 3.84 6.68
N LEU A 301 15.12 5.14 6.44
CA LEU A 301 13.83 5.82 6.62
C LEU A 301 12.79 5.29 5.62
N ILE A 302 13.14 5.16 4.34
CA ILE A 302 12.27 4.64 3.28
C ILE A 302 11.79 3.22 3.58
N LEU A 303 12.63 2.40 4.21
CA LEU A 303 12.34 1.03 4.60
C LEU A 303 11.67 0.93 5.99
N THR A 304 11.50 2.03 6.72
CA THR A 304 10.90 2.00 8.07
C THR A 304 9.37 1.92 7.99
N PRO A 305 8.70 1.15 8.87
CA PRO A 305 7.27 0.98 8.81
C PRO A 305 6.40 2.24 9.00
N THR A 306 6.99 3.29 9.53
CA THR A 306 6.30 4.56 9.82
C THR A 306 6.19 5.47 8.60
N VAL A 307 6.95 5.19 7.54
CA VAL A 307 7.08 6.02 6.32
C VAL A 307 6.10 5.60 5.22
N HIS A 308 5.13 4.73 5.54
CA HIS A 308 4.13 4.16 4.63
C HIS A 308 3.02 5.11 4.15
N SER A 309 3.33 6.38 3.96
CA SER A 309 2.34 7.37 3.53
C SER A 309 2.44 7.59 2.02
N PHE A 310 1.31 7.47 1.32
CA PHE A 310 1.15 7.91 -0.07
C PHE A 310 1.59 9.38 -0.23
N GLU A 311 1.45 10.16 0.85
CA GLU A 311 1.85 11.54 0.97
C GLU A 311 3.35 11.75 0.76
N ILE A 312 4.22 10.85 1.23
CA ILE A 312 5.67 10.93 0.99
C ILE A 312 5.99 10.62 -0.47
N ALA A 313 5.43 9.54 -1.02
CA ALA A 313 5.63 9.19 -2.43
C ALA A 313 5.16 10.33 -3.36
N SER A 314 4.00 10.92 -3.06
CA SER A 314 3.46 12.08 -3.77
C SER A 314 4.34 13.32 -3.64
N ALA A 315 4.90 13.58 -2.44
CA ALA A 315 5.82 14.70 -2.22
C ALA A 315 7.13 14.54 -3.01
N ILE A 316 7.72 13.34 -2.99
CA ILE A 316 8.96 13.01 -3.70
C ILE A 316 8.78 13.12 -5.21
N GLN A 317 7.68 12.59 -5.74
CA GLN A 317 7.32 12.75 -7.16
C GLN A 317 7.25 14.23 -7.55
N LYS A 318 6.64 15.06 -6.70
CA LYS A 318 6.50 16.49 -6.94
C LYS A 318 7.85 17.21 -6.87
N PHE A 319 8.71 16.88 -5.91
CA PHE A 319 10.06 17.45 -5.85
C PHE A 319 10.93 17.12 -7.06
N LYS A 320 10.75 15.95 -7.67
CA LYS A 320 11.45 15.59 -8.91
C LYS A 320 11.07 16.49 -10.09
N GLU A 321 9.85 17.02 -10.09
CA GLU A 321 9.34 17.91 -11.14
C GLU A 321 9.75 19.38 -10.91
N ILE A 322 10.24 19.72 -9.71
CA ILE A 322 10.59 21.08 -9.31
C ILE A 322 12.11 21.28 -9.36
N LYS A 323 12.55 22.44 -9.83
CA LYS A 323 13.97 22.81 -9.81
C LYS A 323 14.36 23.31 -8.40
N ILE A 324 14.81 22.40 -7.55
CA ILE A 324 15.26 22.67 -6.17
C ILE A 324 16.78 22.54 -6.09
N SER A 325 17.46 23.42 -5.35
CA SER A 325 18.91 23.30 -5.10
C SER A 325 19.24 22.07 -4.23
N PRO A 326 20.43 21.45 -4.36
CA PRO A 326 20.77 20.25 -3.59
C PRO A 326 20.65 20.42 -2.07
N ASP A 327 21.09 21.54 -1.52
CA ASP A 327 21.03 21.82 -0.08
C ASP A 327 19.59 21.87 0.43
N LEU A 328 18.70 22.51 -0.34
CA LEU A 328 17.27 22.57 -0.02
C LEU A 328 16.55 21.27 -0.24
N LEU A 329 16.98 20.46 -1.22
CA LEU A 329 16.43 19.13 -1.43
C LEU A 329 16.66 18.27 -0.18
N VAL A 330 17.86 18.30 0.40
CA VAL A 330 18.18 17.57 1.64
C VAL A 330 17.31 18.04 2.81
N LEU A 331 17.12 19.35 2.98
CA LEU A 331 16.23 19.91 4.00
C LEU A 331 14.76 19.52 3.77
N SER A 332 14.32 19.56 2.52
CA SER A 332 12.95 19.21 2.13
C SER A 332 12.65 17.73 2.33
N LEU A 333 13.57 16.84 1.95
CA LEU A 333 13.47 15.40 2.18
C LEU A 333 13.48 15.09 3.68
N SER A 334 14.36 15.75 4.44
CA SER A 334 14.36 15.64 5.92
C SER A 334 13.01 16.02 6.52
N HIS A 335 12.38 17.11 6.03
CA HIS A 335 11.06 17.51 6.49
C HIS A 335 9.97 16.50 6.12
N VAL A 336 9.98 15.99 4.88
CA VAL A 336 9.04 14.98 4.38
C VAL A 336 9.11 13.69 5.20
N PHE A 337 10.31 13.16 5.45
CA PHE A 337 10.45 11.94 6.27
C PHE A 337 10.14 12.18 7.75
N LYS A 338 10.37 13.38 8.28
CA LYS A 338 10.05 13.74 9.68
C LYS A 338 8.55 13.95 9.91
N TYR A 339 7.82 14.46 8.91
CA TYR A 339 6.39 14.75 9.00
C TYR A 339 5.59 14.11 7.83
N PRO A 340 5.44 12.77 7.80
CA PRO A 340 4.82 12.05 6.69
C PRO A 340 3.42 12.56 6.32
N HIS A 341 2.58 12.85 7.31
CA HIS A 341 1.19 13.30 7.08
C HIS A 341 1.07 14.71 6.48
N ALA A 342 2.09 15.55 6.64
CA ALA A 342 2.11 16.92 6.10
C ALA A 342 2.89 17.01 4.77
N SER A 343 3.53 15.92 4.34
CA SER A 343 4.48 15.90 3.22
C SER A 343 3.89 16.40 1.91
N ARG A 344 2.65 16.01 1.60
CA ARG A 344 1.94 16.45 0.40
C ARG A 344 1.72 17.97 0.39
N ASN A 345 1.23 18.53 1.50
CA ASN A 345 1.00 19.98 1.63
C ASN A 345 2.32 20.75 1.60
N PHE A 346 3.38 20.19 2.21
CA PHE A 346 4.71 20.76 2.16
C PHE A 346 5.26 20.81 0.73
N ALA A 347 5.16 19.72 -0.03
CA ALA A 347 5.59 19.69 -1.43
C ALA A 347 4.78 20.65 -2.32
N GLU A 348 3.48 20.80 -2.06
CA GLU A 348 2.67 21.82 -2.73
C GLU A 348 3.15 23.25 -2.43
N ALA A 349 3.47 23.54 -1.16
CA ALA A 349 3.98 24.85 -0.76
C ALA A 349 5.34 25.16 -1.42
N VAL A 350 6.25 24.18 -1.49
CA VAL A 350 7.54 24.30 -2.19
C VAL A 350 7.35 24.55 -3.69
N SER A 351 6.40 23.85 -4.34
CA SER A 351 6.02 24.07 -5.74
C SER A 351 5.60 25.52 -5.99
N ILE A 352 4.73 26.07 -5.14
CA ILE A 352 4.23 27.45 -5.25
C ILE A 352 5.38 28.46 -5.19
N ILE A 353 6.34 28.28 -4.28
CA ILE A 353 7.50 29.16 -4.14
C ILE A 353 8.44 29.03 -5.36
N SER A 354 8.70 27.80 -5.82
CA SER A 354 9.60 27.55 -6.95
C SER A 354 9.02 28.04 -8.28
N GLU A 355 7.73 27.81 -8.54
CA GLU A 355 7.03 28.32 -9.73
C GLU A 355 7.04 29.84 -9.80
N ALA A 356 7.05 30.52 -8.65
CA ALA A 356 7.17 31.97 -8.55
C ALA A 356 8.62 32.48 -8.73
N GLY A 357 9.60 31.59 -8.95
CA GLY A 357 11.01 31.94 -9.13
C GLY A 357 11.66 32.56 -7.90
N LEU A 358 11.14 32.26 -6.70
CA LEU A 358 11.62 32.83 -5.45
C LEU A 358 12.85 32.07 -4.92
N ALA A 359 13.66 32.77 -4.11
CA ALA A 359 14.95 32.31 -3.67
C ALA A 359 14.88 31.25 -2.54
N ASP A 360 16.03 30.63 -2.30
CA ASP A 360 16.19 29.54 -1.33
C ASP A 360 15.87 29.95 0.12
N LYS A 361 16.01 31.25 0.45
CA LYS A 361 15.66 31.80 1.78
C LYS A 361 14.19 31.60 2.10
N GLU A 362 13.30 31.76 1.13
CA GLU A 362 11.85 31.61 1.30
C GLU A 362 11.42 30.16 1.50
N LEU A 363 12.13 29.22 0.85
CA LEU A 363 11.91 27.78 1.03
C LEU A 363 12.25 27.34 2.46
N ASN A 364 13.32 27.89 3.06
CA ASN A 364 13.66 27.63 4.46
C ASN A 364 12.57 28.06 5.46
N ILE A 365 11.78 29.08 5.14
CA ILE A 365 10.68 29.55 5.99
C ILE A 365 9.59 28.47 6.09
N LEU A 366 9.32 27.75 5.00
CA LEU A 366 8.28 26.73 4.96
C LEU A 366 8.62 25.53 5.86
N CYS A 367 9.90 25.19 6.01
CA CYS A 367 10.36 24.06 6.80
C CYS A 367 10.00 24.17 8.30
N GLY A 368 9.73 25.37 8.81
CA GLY A 368 9.32 25.62 10.19
C GLY A 368 7.82 25.53 10.46
N VAL A 369 6.99 25.30 9.43
CA VAL A 369 5.53 25.50 9.51
C VAL A 369 4.76 24.21 9.27
N ILE A 370 4.12 23.72 10.33
CA ILE A 370 3.32 22.49 10.36
C ILE A 370 1.93 22.83 10.91
N PRO A 371 0.83 22.21 10.42
CA PRO A 371 0.76 21.10 9.45
C PRO A 371 0.49 21.52 8.00
N ASN A 372 0.17 22.78 7.72
CA ASN A 372 -0.20 23.23 6.39
C ASN A 372 0.57 24.52 6.00
N PRO A 373 1.71 24.41 5.30
CA PRO A 373 2.50 25.55 4.87
C PRO A 373 1.96 26.25 3.61
N VAL A 374 0.95 25.69 2.93
CA VAL A 374 0.42 26.22 1.66
C VAL A 374 -0.08 27.66 1.77
N PRO A 375 -0.87 28.07 2.79
CA PRO A 375 -1.32 29.46 2.90
C PRO A 375 -0.15 30.43 3.07
N LEU A 376 0.92 30.01 3.76
CA LEU A 376 2.12 30.83 3.92
C LEU A 376 2.90 30.98 2.60
N ALA A 377 3.05 29.90 1.83
CA ALA A 377 3.67 29.99 0.52
C ALA A 377 2.92 30.97 -0.40
N LYS A 378 1.59 30.87 -0.46
CA LYS A 378 0.74 31.82 -1.21
C LYS A 378 0.88 33.26 -0.72
N ALA A 379 0.99 33.45 0.60
CA ALA A 379 1.20 34.76 1.22
C ALA A 379 2.53 35.41 0.76
N ILE A 380 3.62 34.64 0.81
CA ILE A 380 4.95 35.08 0.39
C ILE A 380 4.96 35.49 -1.09
N VAL A 381 4.38 34.66 -1.97
CA VAL A 381 4.27 34.96 -3.40
C VAL A 381 3.45 36.24 -3.64
N ALA A 382 2.31 36.40 -2.95
CA ALA A 382 1.48 37.58 -3.08
C ALA A 382 2.21 38.86 -2.65
N LEU A 383 2.87 38.84 -1.48
CA LEU A 383 3.64 39.97 -0.96
C LEU A 383 4.77 40.38 -1.92
N ARG A 384 5.48 39.40 -2.50
CA ARG A 384 6.55 39.65 -3.49
C ARG A 384 6.02 40.28 -4.76
N LYS A 385 4.94 39.72 -5.32
CA LYS A 385 4.34 40.19 -6.58
C LYS A 385 3.91 41.66 -6.52
N GLU A 386 3.45 42.10 -5.36
CA GLU A 386 2.91 43.45 -5.13
C GLU A 386 3.93 44.41 -4.50
N TYR A 387 5.21 44.04 -4.45
CA TYR A 387 6.30 44.83 -3.85
C TYR A 387 6.10 45.22 -2.36
N SER A 388 5.18 44.54 -1.67
CA SER A 388 4.91 44.67 -0.23
C SER A 388 5.78 43.74 0.63
N TYR A 389 6.71 43.00 0.04
CA TYR A 389 7.56 42.05 0.75
C TYR A 389 8.65 42.76 1.59
N ARG A 390 8.46 42.78 2.92
CA ARG A 390 9.42 43.28 3.93
C ARG A 390 9.42 42.35 5.16
N GLU A 391 10.49 42.35 5.97
CA GLU A 391 10.57 41.47 7.15
C GLU A 391 9.39 41.67 8.12
N GLU A 392 8.92 42.91 8.33
CA GLU A 392 7.74 43.19 9.16
C GLU A 392 6.46 42.48 8.66
N THR A 393 6.19 42.53 7.35
CA THR A 393 5.03 41.85 6.75
C THR A 393 5.16 40.34 6.80
N LEU A 394 6.41 39.86 6.70
CA LEU A 394 6.73 38.45 6.72
C LEU A 394 6.55 37.87 8.13
N ASP A 395 6.95 38.60 9.17
CA ASP A 395 6.78 38.20 10.57
C ASP A 395 5.29 38.09 10.94
N VAL A 396 4.46 39.00 10.42
CA VAL A 396 3.00 38.94 10.61
C VAL A 396 2.42 37.64 10.00
N VAL A 397 2.73 37.33 8.75
CA VAL A 397 2.16 36.13 8.10
C VAL A 397 2.76 34.83 8.64
N ARG A 398 4.01 34.86 9.15
CA ARG A 398 4.64 33.74 9.87
C ARG A 398 3.99 33.47 11.23
N ALA A 399 3.57 34.52 11.95
CA ALA A 399 2.91 34.36 13.25
C ALA A 399 1.56 33.65 13.15
N TYR A 400 0.90 33.70 11.98
CA TYR A 400 -0.41 33.09 11.76
C TYR A 400 -0.46 32.23 10.47
N PRO A 401 0.27 31.10 10.40
CA PRO A 401 0.46 30.37 9.15
C PRO A 401 -0.82 29.90 8.47
N LYS A 402 -1.84 29.52 9.24
CA LYS A 402 -3.14 29.07 8.71
C LYS A 402 -3.89 30.19 7.97
N HIS A 403 -3.67 31.44 8.37
CA HIS A 403 -4.37 32.63 7.85
C HIS A 403 -3.44 33.56 7.07
N ALA A 404 -2.20 33.12 6.83
CA ALA A 404 -1.12 33.90 6.22
C ALA A 404 -1.53 34.56 4.91
N PHE A 405 -2.23 33.82 4.02
CA PHE A 405 -2.63 34.36 2.72
C PHE A 405 -3.62 35.52 2.86
N GLY A 406 -4.64 35.36 3.70
CA GLY A 406 -5.62 36.43 3.96
C GLY A 406 -4.97 37.67 4.57
N LEU A 407 -4.03 37.48 5.49
CA LEU A 407 -3.24 38.57 6.07
C LEU A 407 -2.37 39.28 5.02
N ALA A 408 -1.69 38.52 4.15
CA ALA A 408 -0.88 39.11 3.07
C ALA A 408 -1.74 39.98 2.14
N LEU A 409 -2.90 39.48 1.71
CA LEU A 409 -3.82 40.27 0.89
C LEU A 409 -4.22 41.58 1.59
N GLY A 410 -4.55 41.51 2.89
CA GLY A 410 -4.91 42.68 3.66
C GLY A 410 -3.77 43.69 3.80
N LEU A 411 -2.54 43.22 4.05
CA LEU A 411 -1.35 44.08 4.11
C LEU A 411 -1.12 44.79 2.77
N ILE A 412 -1.17 44.06 1.66
CA ILE A 412 -1.07 44.61 0.29
C ILE A 412 -2.15 45.66 0.06
N PHE A 413 -3.38 45.40 0.50
CA PHE A 413 -4.48 46.34 0.38
C PHE A 413 -4.16 47.66 1.11
N PHE A 414 -3.73 47.59 2.37
CA PHE A 414 -3.40 48.78 3.17
C PHE A 414 -2.20 49.57 2.65
N ASP A 415 -1.21 48.88 2.08
CA ASP A 415 -0.09 49.52 1.38
C ASP A 415 -0.58 50.29 0.15
N LYS A 416 -1.45 49.68 -0.68
CA LYS A 416 -2.00 50.30 -1.89
C LYS A 416 -2.84 51.54 -1.62
N VAL A 417 -3.54 51.60 -0.48
CA VAL A 417 -4.32 52.77 -0.08
C VAL A 417 -3.52 53.77 0.77
N ASN A 418 -2.19 53.59 0.89
CA ASN A 418 -1.30 54.42 1.70
C ASN A 418 -1.77 54.60 3.15
N ALA A 419 -2.35 53.57 3.75
CA ALA A 419 -2.88 53.59 5.13
C ALA A 419 -2.25 52.52 6.04
N PRO A 420 -0.90 52.41 6.10
CA PRO A 420 -0.22 51.37 6.84
C PRO A 420 -0.43 51.45 8.36
N ASP A 421 -0.70 52.62 8.93
CA ASP A 421 -0.89 52.77 10.39
C ASP A 421 -2.35 52.90 10.82
N SER A 422 -3.28 52.60 9.91
CA SER A 422 -4.71 52.74 10.18
C SER A 422 -5.18 51.83 11.32
N GLY A 423 -6.16 52.32 12.10
CA GLY A 423 -6.85 51.50 13.10
C GLY A 423 -7.47 50.24 12.48
N ALA A 424 -7.91 50.32 11.22
CA ALA A 424 -8.46 49.21 10.47
C ALA A 424 -7.44 48.06 10.28
N ARG A 425 -6.19 48.38 9.89
CA ARG A 425 -5.11 47.38 9.80
C ARG A 425 -4.89 46.70 11.16
N LYS A 426 -4.80 47.47 12.24
CA LYS A 426 -4.60 46.93 13.60
C LYS A 426 -5.71 45.94 13.99
N PHE A 427 -6.98 46.28 13.71
CA PHE A 427 -8.10 45.37 13.97
C PHE A 427 -8.02 44.08 13.14
N MET A 428 -7.65 44.16 11.87
CA MET A 428 -7.49 42.98 11.03
C MET A 428 -6.36 42.06 11.52
N LEU A 429 -5.24 42.63 11.99
CA LEU A 429 -4.14 41.85 12.56
C LEU A 429 -4.52 41.15 13.87
N GLN A 430 -5.46 41.72 14.64
CA GLN A 430 -6.02 41.08 15.84
C GLN A 430 -7.00 39.94 15.53
N HIS A 431 -7.51 39.86 14.30
CA HIS A 431 -8.51 38.89 13.84
C HIS A 431 -8.11 38.25 12.51
N PRO A 432 -6.98 37.51 12.47
CA PRO A 432 -6.43 36.94 11.23
C PRO A 432 -7.39 36.00 10.50
N GLU A 433 -8.29 35.32 11.23
CA GLU A 433 -9.31 34.43 10.68
C GLU A 433 -10.30 35.12 9.72
N CYS A 434 -10.48 36.43 9.85
CA CYS A 434 -11.38 37.23 9.01
C CYS A 434 -10.66 37.98 7.89
N ALA A 435 -9.32 37.97 7.86
CA ALA A 435 -8.53 38.85 7.01
C ALA A 435 -8.81 38.67 5.52
N GLU A 436 -8.94 37.42 5.03
CA GLU A 436 -9.18 37.16 3.62
C GLU A 436 -10.51 37.74 3.13
N MET A 437 -11.60 37.44 3.83
CA MET A 437 -12.93 37.93 3.45
C MET A 437 -13.04 39.45 3.61
N THR A 438 -12.53 39.98 4.72
CA THR A 438 -12.46 41.43 4.97
C THR A 438 -11.75 42.12 3.81
N THR A 439 -10.59 41.63 3.40
CA THR A 439 -9.82 42.21 2.29
C THR A 439 -10.60 42.18 0.99
N ARG A 440 -11.21 41.04 0.63
CA ARG A 440 -12.03 40.93 -0.59
C ARG A 440 -13.19 41.92 -0.62
N ILE A 441 -13.83 42.16 0.53
CA ILE A 441 -14.89 43.16 0.65
C ILE A 441 -14.32 44.57 0.45
N LEU A 442 -13.20 44.89 1.08
CA LEU A 442 -12.55 46.19 0.94
C LEU A 442 -12.09 46.46 -0.50
N GLU A 443 -11.53 45.46 -1.18
CA GLU A 443 -11.18 45.54 -2.61
C GLU A 443 -12.41 45.81 -3.47
N TYR A 444 -13.51 45.06 -3.25
CA TYR A 444 -14.77 45.28 -3.96
C TYR A 444 -15.34 46.69 -3.71
N LEU A 445 -15.27 47.20 -2.48
CA LEU A 445 -15.69 48.55 -2.16
C LEU A 445 -14.79 49.61 -2.80
N ARG A 446 -13.49 49.35 -2.91
CA ARG A 446 -12.53 50.23 -3.60
C ARG A 446 -12.83 50.31 -5.10
N GLU A 447 -13.10 49.17 -5.75
CA GLU A 447 -13.48 49.12 -7.17
C GLU A 447 -14.76 49.91 -7.49
N ASN A 448 -15.65 50.06 -6.50
CA ASN A 448 -16.89 50.83 -6.62
C ASN A 448 -16.79 52.24 -6.02
N ASN A 449 -15.59 52.76 -5.73
CA ASN A 449 -15.34 54.10 -5.16
C ASN A 449 -16.03 54.37 -3.80
N LEU A 450 -16.22 53.34 -2.97
CA LEU A 450 -16.87 53.41 -1.66
C LEU A 450 -15.92 53.16 -0.47
N CYS A 451 -14.63 52.98 -0.75
CA CYS A 451 -13.63 52.71 0.26
C CYS A 451 -13.14 54.00 0.94
N GLN A 452 -13.88 54.46 1.94
CA GLN A 452 -13.48 55.55 2.85
C GLN A 452 -12.94 54.99 4.17
N GLU A 453 -12.17 55.77 4.90
CA GLU A 453 -11.54 55.34 6.16
C GLU A 453 -12.56 54.83 7.19
N SER A 454 -13.66 55.56 7.40
CA SER A 454 -14.72 55.16 8.36
C SER A 454 -15.40 53.85 7.97
N ILE A 455 -15.60 53.61 6.67
CA ILE A 455 -16.20 52.38 6.14
C ILE A 455 -15.22 51.23 6.28
N THR A 456 -13.95 51.46 5.97
CA THR A 456 -12.87 50.48 6.08
C THR A 456 -12.72 49.99 7.52
N LEU A 457 -12.71 50.92 8.48
CA LEU A 457 -12.67 50.59 9.90
C LEU A 457 -13.87 49.74 10.33
N ALA A 458 -15.09 50.14 9.94
CA ALA A 458 -16.31 49.41 10.29
C ALA A 458 -16.34 47.99 9.71
N VAL A 459 -15.89 47.81 8.46
CA VAL A 459 -15.79 46.49 7.82
C VAL A 459 -14.78 45.59 8.55
N CYS A 460 -13.62 46.13 8.95
CA CYS A 460 -12.64 45.39 9.74
C CYS A 460 -13.17 45.01 11.14
N GLN A 461 -13.88 45.92 11.80
CA GLN A 461 -14.46 45.68 13.14
C GLN A 461 -15.60 44.65 13.13
N ALA A 462 -16.25 44.46 11.99
CA ALA A 462 -17.37 43.55 11.84
C ALA A 462 -16.97 42.06 11.84
N LYS A 463 -15.67 41.73 11.80
CA LYS A 463 -15.16 40.35 11.88
C LYS A 463 -15.83 39.40 10.89
N ILE A 464 -15.87 39.83 9.63
CA ILE A 464 -16.62 39.17 8.58
C ILE A 464 -15.81 37.99 8.05
N SER A 465 -16.29 36.78 8.32
CA SER A 465 -15.68 35.53 7.87
C SER A 465 -16.47 34.83 6.75
N GLN A 466 -17.66 35.33 6.43
CA GLN A 466 -18.59 34.68 5.51
C GLN A 466 -18.80 35.47 4.22
N VAL A 467 -19.09 34.76 3.13
CA VAL A 467 -19.33 35.35 1.80
C VAL A 467 -20.65 36.13 1.71
N ALA A 468 -21.55 35.96 2.69
CA ALA A 468 -22.88 36.55 2.70
C ALA A 468 -22.86 38.08 2.47
N PHE A 469 -21.94 38.79 3.13
CA PHE A 469 -21.84 40.24 2.97
C PHE A 469 -21.42 40.63 1.55
N LEU A 470 -20.40 39.97 1.00
CA LEU A 470 -19.95 40.24 -0.37
C LEU A 470 -21.07 39.96 -1.40
N ASN A 471 -21.85 38.91 -1.20
CA ASN A 471 -23.01 38.61 -2.05
C ASN A 471 -24.10 39.68 -1.94
N LEU A 472 -24.37 40.17 -0.73
CA LEU A 472 -25.30 41.28 -0.49
C LEU A 472 -24.83 42.55 -1.23
N LEU A 473 -23.55 42.91 -1.11
CA LEU A 473 -22.98 44.07 -1.81
C LEU A 473 -23.09 43.93 -3.34
N ARG A 474 -22.90 42.72 -3.88
CA ARG A 474 -23.08 42.44 -5.31
C ARG A 474 -24.54 42.58 -5.75
N ALA A 475 -25.49 42.08 -4.96
CA ALA A 475 -26.92 42.22 -5.24
C ALA A 475 -27.35 43.70 -5.22
N MET A 476 -26.89 44.47 -4.23
CA MET A 476 -27.10 45.91 -4.17
C MET A 476 -26.51 46.63 -5.39
N ASN A 477 -25.29 46.27 -5.80
CA ASN A 477 -24.65 46.90 -6.95
C ASN A 477 -25.45 46.66 -8.24
N LYS A 478 -25.88 45.41 -8.46
CA LYS A 478 -26.71 45.04 -9.60
C LYS A 478 -28.04 45.80 -9.64
N ALA A 479 -28.60 46.10 -8.47
CA ALA A 479 -29.82 46.90 -8.33
C ALA A 479 -29.57 48.42 -8.29
N SER A 480 -28.33 48.89 -8.52
CA SER A 480 -27.94 50.31 -8.40
C SER A 480 -28.20 50.93 -7.02
N LEU A 481 -28.20 50.11 -5.96
CA LEU A 481 -28.39 50.52 -4.57
C LEU A 481 -27.09 50.66 -3.79
N LEU A 482 -25.96 50.22 -4.35
CA LEU A 482 -24.67 50.28 -3.68
C LEU A 482 -24.11 51.71 -3.72
N ASN A 483 -24.44 52.49 -2.70
CA ASN A 483 -23.97 53.86 -2.50
C ASN A 483 -23.57 54.09 -1.03
N GLN A 484 -22.92 55.23 -0.74
CA GLN A 484 -22.36 55.51 0.58
C GLN A 484 -23.42 55.56 1.71
N PRO A 485 -24.60 56.22 1.54
CA PRO A 485 -25.65 56.19 2.56
C PRO A 485 -26.16 54.78 2.87
N ASN A 486 -26.46 53.98 1.85
CA ASN A 486 -26.98 52.63 2.03
C ASN A 486 -25.95 51.71 2.70
N LEU A 487 -24.67 51.86 2.33
CA LEU A 487 -23.59 51.09 2.95
C LEU A 487 -23.42 51.46 4.44
N LYS A 488 -23.46 52.74 4.80
CA LYS A 488 -23.42 53.17 6.21
C LYS A 488 -24.58 52.56 7.00
N ASN A 489 -25.80 52.63 6.48
CA ASN A 489 -26.97 52.05 7.14
C ASN A 489 -26.81 50.54 7.31
N LEU A 490 -26.35 49.84 6.28
CA LEU A 490 -26.11 48.40 6.33
C LEU A 490 -25.06 48.00 7.38
N LEU A 491 -23.97 48.76 7.50
CA LEU A 491 -22.92 48.49 8.49
C LEU A 491 -23.44 48.61 9.94
N THR A 492 -24.43 49.46 10.22
CA THR A 492 -25.06 49.51 11.55
C THR A 492 -25.85 48.25 11.89
N LYS A 493 -26.21 47.44 10.89
CA LYS A 493 -27.02 46.21 11.01
C LYS A 493 -26.21 44.95 10.71
N ILE A 494 -24.88 45.03 10.78
CA ILE A 494 -23.98 43.94 10.39
C ILE A 494 -24.17 42.65 11.20
N GLY A 495 -24.73 42.76 12.40
CA GLY A 495 -25.11 41.59 13.22
C GLY A 495 -26.18 40.69 12.59
N PHE A 496 -26.85 41.12 11.52
CA PHE A 496 -27.90 40.37 10.80
C PHE A 496 -27.55 40.14 9.32
N ILE A 497 -26.26 40.09 8.99
CA ILE A 497 -25.81 40.13 7.60
C ILE A 497 -26.25 38.93 6.76
N LYS A 498 -26.36 37.73 7.35
CA LYS A 498 -26.82 36.54 6.64
C LYS A 498 -28.31 36.63 6.34
N THR A 499 -29.10 37.04 7.33
CA THR A 499 -30.55 37.22 7.17
C THR A 499 -30.84 38.30 6.14
N LEU A 500 -30.16 39.45 6.22
CA LEU A 500 -30.26 40.52 5.24
C LEU A 500 -29.80 40.09 3.84
N ALA A 501 -28.67 39.37 3.72
CA ALA A 501 -28.18 38.90 2.43
C ALA A 501 -29.19 37.98 1.75
N SER A 502 -29.80 37.06 2.51
CA SER A 502 -30.81 36.13 2.02
C SER A 502 -32.09 36.88 1.58
N ALA A 503 -32.56 37.84 2.38
CA ALA A 503 -33.71 38.67 2.06
C ALA A 503 -33.49 39.54 0.81
N VAL A 504 -32.34 40.19 0.71
CA VAL A 504 -31.92 40.98 -0.46
C VAL A 504 -31.84 40.11 -1.71
N ASN A 505 -31.26 38.91 -1.62
CA ASN A 505 -31.22 37.96 -2.73
C ASN A 505 -32.63 37.53 -3.16
N CYS A 506 -33.54 37.27 -2.21
CA CYS A 506 -34.92 36.93 -2.52
C CYS A 506 -35.62 38.03 -3.33
N LEU A 507 -35.45 39.29 -2.93
CA LEU A 507 -35.98 40.42 -3.68
C LEU A 507 -35.30 40.58 -5.05
N ALA A 508 -33.97 40.41 -5.12
CA ALA A 508 -33.22 40.51 -6.36
C ALA A 508 -33.64 39.44 -7.37
N ASN A 509 -33.86 38.21 -6.93
CA ASN A 509 -34.33 37.09 -7.75
C ASN A 509 -35.72 37.34 -8.37
N ALA A 510 -36.54 38.16 -7.72
CA ALA A 510 -37.86 38.55 -8.18
C ALA A 510 -37.88 39.87 -8.99
N ASP A 511 -36.73 40.51 -9.17
CA ASP A 511 -36.59 41.88 -9.71
C ASP A 511 -37.41 42.90 -8.88
N LYS A 512 -37.42 42.73 -7.56
CA LYS A 512 -38.12 43.58 -6.57
C LYS A 512 -37.16 44.30 -5.64
N LEU A 513 -35.85 44.19 -5.84
CA LEU A 513 -34.87 44.90 -5.03
C LEU A 513 -34.74 46.34 -5.52
N ASP A 514 -35.42 47.27 -4.84
CA ASP A 514 -35.34 48.71 -5.05
C ASP A 514 -35.04 49.43 -3.72
N GLN A 515 -34.91 50.76 -3.75
CA GLN A 515 -34.55 51.56 -2.55
C GLN A 515 -35.61 51.48 -1.45
N CYS A 516 -36.90 51.42 -1.82
CA CYS A 516 -37.99 51.37 -0.86
C CYS A 516 -37.95 50.04 -0.10
N ASN A 517 -37.89 48.94 -0.83
CA ASN A 517 -37.85 47.60 -0.27
C ASN A 517 -36.56 47.37 0.52
N PHE A 518 -35.41 47.85 0.02
CA PHE A 518 -34.14 47.80 0.77
C PHE A 518 -34.24 48.54 2.10
N ASN A 519 -34.79 49.75 2.14
CA ASN A 519 -34.99 50.50 3.38
C ASN A 519 -35.86 49.72 4.37
N SER A 520 -36.94 49.07 3.91
CA SER A 520 -37.77 48.23 4.77
C SER A 520 -36.99 47.09 5.41
N LEU A 521 -36.09 46.43 4.68
CA LEU A 521 -35.25 45.36 5.23
C LEU A 521 -34.27 45.88 6.29
N ILE A 522 -33.71 47.08 6.10
CA ILE A 522 -32.72 47.66 7.01
C ILE A 522 -33.35 48.20 8.30
N ILE A 523 -34.59 48.69 8.24
CA ILE A 523 -35.33 49.17 9.41
C ILE A 523 -35.56 48.00 10.39
N ASP A 524 -35.91 46.83 9.88
CA ASP A 524 -36.21 45.64 10.68
C ASP A 524 -35.45 44.40 10.17
N PRO A 525 -34.14 44.30 10.50
CA PRO A 525 -33.28 43.28 9.93
C PRO A 525 -33.62 41.86 10.39
N VAL A 526 -34.18 41.69 11.60
CA VAL A 526 -34.56 40.37 12.13
C VAL A 526 -35.77 39.79 11.38
N ASN A 527 -36.67 40.64 10.88
CA ASN A 527 -37.84 40.25 10.08
C ASN A 527 -37.59 40.30 8.57
N SER A 528 -36.37 40.59 8.13
CA SER A 528 -36.11 40.91 6.72
C SER A 528 -36.52 39.79 5.74
N LEU A 529 -36.43 38.51 6.10
CA LEU A 529 -36.91 37.41 5.25
C LEU A 529 -38.44 37.35 5.14
N TYR A 530 -39.17 37.61 6.24
CA TYR A 530 -40.62 37.70 6.23
C TYR A 530 -41.09 38.90 5.39
N LEU A 531 -40.41 40.04 5.54
CA LEU A 531 -40.65 41.23 4.71
C LEU A 531 -40.37 40.95 3.24
N ALA A 532 -39.24 40.32 2.91
CA ALA A 532 -38.90 39.97 1.54
C ALA A 532 -39.96 39.05 0.91
N GLN A 533 -40.49 38.08 1.66
CA GLN A 533 -41.59 37.23 1.20
C GLN A 533 -42.85 38.05 0.89
N ASN A 534 -43.27 38.94 1.80
CA ASN A 534 -44.46 39.78 1.64
C ASN A 534 -44.34 40.77 0.48
N LEU A 535 -43.11 41.25 0.22
CA LEU A 535 -42.79 42.13 -0.90
C LEU A 535 -42.65 41.37 -2.24
N GLY A 536 -42.95 40.07 -2.26
CA GLY A 536 -42.96 39.23 -3.47
C GLY A 536 -41.60 38.68 -3.87
N GLY A 537 -40.63 38.63 -2.95
CA GLY A 537 -39.33 38.00 -3.14
C GLY A 537 -39.44 36.50 -3.41
N LYS A 538 -38.46 35.96 -4.14
CA LYS A 538 -38.39 34.54 -4.52
C LYS A 538 -37.07 33.92 -4.09
N PRO A 539 -37.08 32.72 -3.49
CA PRO A 539 -35.85 32.09 -3.00
C PRO A 539 -34.96 31.55 -4.12
N TYR A 540 -35.40 31.61 -5.38
CA TYR A 540 -34.65 31.16 -6.56
C TYR A 540 -34.73 32.19 -7.68
N PRO A 541 -33.68 32.33 -8.51
CA PRO A 541 -33.70 33.19 -9.69
C PRO A 541 -34.64 32.66 -10.77
N LYS A 542 -35.21 33.56 -11.59
CA LYS A 542 -36.15 33.22 -12.67
C LYS A 542 -35.61 32.17 -13.67
N SER A 543 -34.29 32.14 -13.89
CA SER A 543 -33.62 31.27 -14.86
C SER A 543 -33.26 29.88 -14.33
N LEU A 544 -33.20 29.65 -13.01
CA LEU A 544 -32.67 28.42 -12.41
C LEU A 544 -33.44 28.04 -11.14
N LYS A 545 -34.57 27.33 -11.28
CA LYS A 545 -35.42 26.89 -10.15
C LYS A 545 -34.75 25.89 -9.20
N LEU A 546 -33.64 25.27 -9.59
CA LEU A 546 -32.88 24.29 -8.80
C LEU A 546 -31.95 24.95 -7.76
N LEU A 547 -31.64 26.24 -7.90
CA LEU A 547 -30.79 27.00 -6.99
C LEU A 547 -31.65 27.79 -6.00
N THR A 548 -31.88 27.20 -4.83
CA THR A 548 -32.61 27.84 -3.73
C THR A 548 -31.64 28.48 -2.74
N ASP A 549 -31.89 29.73 -2.39
CA ASP A 549 -31.18 30.44 -1.33
C ASP A 549 -31.28 29.68 0.01
N THR A 550 -30.14 29.43 0.65
CA THR A 550 -30.06 28.55 1.82
C THR A 550 -30.68 29.19 3.07
N GLY A 551 -30.62 30.52 3.19
CA GLY A 551 -31.27 31.25 4.27
C GLY A 551 -32.79 31.27 4.11
N ALA A 552 -33.28 31.48 2.90
CA ALA A 552 -34.70 31.39 2.60
C ALA A 552 -35.25 29.97 2.82
N ARG A 553 -34.49 28.92 2.49
CA ARG A 553 -34.84 27.54 2.81
C ARG A 553 -34.92 27.30 4.33
N SER A 554 -33.96 27.83 5.09
CA SER A 554 -34.00 27.76 6.55
C SER A 554 -35.21 28.47 7.14
N PHE A 555 -35.54 29.65 6.63
CA PHE A 555 -36.74 30.37 7.00
C PHE A 555 -38.01 29.52 6.80
N VAL A 556 -38.20 28.93 5.61
CA VAL A 556 -39.35 28.07 5.32
C VAL A 556 -39.39 26.87 6.26
N ASN A 557 -38.27 26.17 6.44
CA ASN A 557 -38.20 25.01 7.33
C ASN A 557 -38.57 25.36 8.78
N ILE A 558 -37.95 26.40 9.35
CA ILE A 558 -38.22 26.83 10.72
C ILE A 558 -39.69 27.23 10.86
N HIS A 559 -40.21 28.00 9.91
CA HIS A 559 -41.60 28.46 9.90
C HIS A 559 -42.59 27.28 9.85
N GLU A 560 -42.42 26.34 8.92
CA GLU A 560 -43.28 25.16 8.80
C GLU A 560 -43.24 24.29 10.06
N LYS A 561 -42.05 24.05 10.63
CA LYS A 561 -41.91 23.26 11.85
C LYS A 561 -42.52 23.98 13.05
N ALA A 562 -42.37 25.28 13.17
CA ALA A 562 -43.04 26.07 14.20
C ALA A 562 -44.56 25.95 14.13
N VAL A 563 -45.14 26.02 12.92
CA VAL A 563 -46.59 25.85 12.71
C VAL A 563 -47.05 24.43 13.09
N ILE A 564 -46.32 23.39 12.65
CA ILE A 564 -46.63 21.99 12.99
C ILE A 564 -46.56 21.77 14.51
N LEU A 565 -45.54 22.30 15.18
CA LEU A 565 -45.38 22.19 16.63
C LEU A 565 -46.47 22.95 17.38
N ALA A 566 -46.88 24.13 16.90
CA ALA A 566 -48.02 24.85 17.47
C ALA A 566 -49.32 24.03 17.35
N GLN A 567 -49.59 23.44 16.18
CA GLN A 567 -50.77 22.59 15.95
C GLN A 567 -50.77 21.35 16.83
N GLY A 568 -49.64 20.63 16.92
CA GLY A 568 -49.56 19.44 17.76
C GLY A 568 -49.71 19.78 19.25
N GLN A 569 -49.24 20.95 19.70
CA GLN A 569 -49.48 21.37 21.08
C GLN A 569 -50.95 21.68 21.35
N MET A 570 -51.66 22.33 20.41
CA MET A 570 -53.11 22.54 20.52
C MET A 570 -53.89 21.23 20.60
N GLN A 571 -53.40 20.20 19.91
CA GLN A 571 -53.97 18.86 19.96
C GLN A 571 -53.52 18.03 21.17
N GLY A 572 -52.77 18.62 22.11
CA GLY A 572 -52.27 17.94 23.31
C GLY A 572 -51.25 16.83 23.04
N ARG A 573 -50.51 16.89 21.91
CA ARG A 573 -49.65 15.78 21.45
C ARG A 573 -48.26 15.72 22.08
N PHE A 574 -47.75 16.82 22.64
CA PHE A 574 -46.34 16.92 23.03
C PHE A 574 -46.07 16.82 24.53
N PHE A 575 -47.03 17.18 25.37
CA PHE A 575 -46.84 17.19 26.81
C PHE A 575 -48.08 16.70 27.55
N PRO A 576 -47.92 15.89 28.61
CA PRO A 576 -49.04 15.50 29.46
C PRO A 576 -49.62 16.73 30.19
N VAL A 577 -50.92 16.71 30.44
CA VAL A 577 -51.60 17.74 31.23
C VAL A 577 -51.08 17.68 32.67
N MET A 578 -50.52 18.79 33.16
CA MET A 578 -50.08 18.89 34.55
C MET A 578 -51.29 18.97 35.49
N THR A 579 -51.20 18.33 36.65
CA THR A 579 -52.16 18.56 37.73
C THR A 579 -51.96 19.96 38.34
N LYS A 580 -52.99 20.50 39.02
CA LYS A 580 -52.89 21.83 39.67
C LYS A 580 -51.73 21.92 40.65
N GLU A 581 -51.45 20.85 41.39
CA GLU A 581 -50.32 20.77 42.34
C GLU A 581 -48.97 20.78 41.63
N GLN A 582 -48.84 20.04 40.52
CA GLN A 582 -47.64 20.06 39.68
C GLN A 582 -47.41 21.45 39.07
N GLU A 583 -48.46 22.12 38.61
CA GLU A 583 -48.36 23.45 38.02
C GLU A 583 -47.96 24.52 39.04
N LEU A 584 -48.51 24.47 40.26
CA LEU A 584 -48.10 25.33 41.38
C LEU A 584 -46.64 25.08 41.79
N SER A 585 -46.22 23.83 41.88
CA SER A 585 -44.84 23.45 42.21
C SER A 585 -43.86 23.91 41.12
N PHE A 586 -44.20 23.67 39.85
CA PHE A 586 -43.40 24.08 38.69
C PHE A 586 -43.25 25.61 38.62
N LYS A 587 -44.35 26.35 38.81
CA LYS A 587 -44.32 27.82 38.81
C LYS A 587 -43.50 28.38 39.97
N LYS A 588 -43.55 27.75 41.15
CA LYS A 588 -42.72 28.13 42.30
C LYS A 588 -41.23 27.88 42.06
N ALA A 589 -40.88 26.80 41.35
CA ALA A 589 -39.49 26.44 41.06
C ALA A 589 -38.87 27.23 39.89
N THR A 590 -39.65 27.54 38.84
CA THR A 590 -39.12 28.09 37.58
C THR A 590 -39.50 29.54 37.31
N GLY A 591 -40.45 30.10 38.07
CA GLY A 591 -41.01 31.44 37.83
C GLY A 591 -41.88 31.55 36.58
N LYS A 592 -42.09 30.46 35.83
CA LYS A 592 -42.89 30.40 34.59
C LYS A 592 -44.05 29.42 34.73
N THR A 593 -45.12 29.59 33.96
CA THR A 593 -46.17 28.56 33.87
C THR A 593 -45.66 27.36 33.06
N GLY A 594 -46.20 26.16 33.32
CA GLY A 594 -45.84 24.96 32.55
C GLY A 594 -46.06 25.14 31.05
N SER A 595 -47.18 25.77 30.67
CA SER A 595 -47.49 26.11 29.28
C SER A 595 -46.46 27.08 28.66
N ALA A 596 -46.00 28.10 29.40
CA ALA A 596 -45.01 29.04 28.88
C ALA A 596 -43.65 28.35 28.62
N ALA A 597 -43.22 27.47 29.53
CA ALA A 597 -41.98 26.70 29.36
C ALA A 597 -42.06 25.68 28.21
N GLN A 598 -43.22 25.07 28.00
CA GLN A 598 -43.49 24.18 26.87
C GLN A 598 -43.44 24.95 25.54
N ASN A 599 -44.10 26.10 25.45
CA ASN A 599 -44.08 26.95 24.25
C ASN A 599 -42.64 27.37 23.90
N GLU A 600 -41.86 27.81 24.89
CA GLU A 600 -40.45 28.19 24.70
C GLU A 600 -39.61 27.02 24.19
N SER A 601 -39.85 25.81 24.71
CA SER A 601 -39.16 24.60 24.26
C SER A 601 -39.50 24.25 22.81
N LEU A 602 -40.78 24.31 22.42
CA LEU A 602 -41.19 24.03 21.04
C LEU A 602 -40.69 25.08 20.04
N ILE A 603 -40.71 26.36 20.42
CA ILE A 603 -40.10 27.44 19.62
C ILE A 603 -38.61 27.18 19.43
N LYS A 604 -37.91 26.76 20.49
CA LYS A 604 -36.49 26.43 20.41
C LYS A 604 -36.23 25.24 19.48
N ILE A 605 -37.05 24.19 19.56
CA ILE A 605 -36.97 23.03 18.64
C ILE A 605 -37.17 23.49 17.18
N ALA A 606 -38.19 24.32 16.91
CA ALA A 606 -38.41 24.87 15.58
C ALA A 606 -37.19 25.66 15.08
N SER A 607 -36.60 26.52 15.93
CA SER A 607 -35.41 27.30 15.55
C SER A 607 -34.20 26.43 15.21
N TYR A 608 -34.03 25.27 15.86
CA TYR A 608 -32.97 24.30 15.53
C TYR A 608 -33.23 23.48 14.27
N CYS A 609 -34.39 23.64 13.62
CA CYS A 609 -34.66 23.02 12.32
C CYS A 609 -34.05 23.79 11.14
N GLY A 610 -33.40 24.94 11.42
CA GLY A 610 -32.57 25.67 10.47
C GLY A 610 -31.27 24.92 10.13
N ASN A 611 -30.53 25.44 9.15
CA ASN A 611 -29.24 24.92 8.70
C ASN A 611 -28.06 25.87 9.03
N ASP A 612 -28.20 26.73 10.05
CA ASP A 612 -27.23 27.76 10.45
C ASP A 612 -26.91 28.81 9.37
N SER A 613 -27.70 28.88 8.28
CA SER A 613 -27.56 29.91 7.24
C SER A 613 -28.06 31.29 7.69
N LEU A 614 -28.71 31.40 8.84
CA LEU A 614 -29.19 32.66 9.42
C LEU A 614 -28.49 32.95 10.75
N GLU A 615 -28.76 34.10 11.34
CA GLU A 615 -28.37 34.40 12.71
C GLU A 615 -29.34 33.77 13.71
N ARG A 616 -28.82 33.26 14.84
CA ARG A 616 -29.64 32.57 15.86
C ARG A 616 -30.81 33.40 16.36
N GLU A 617 -30.61 34.70 16.48
CA GLU A 617 -31.67 35.63 16.87
C GLU A 617 -32.79 35.67 15.82
N ALA A 618 -32.46 35.71 14.53
CA ALA A 618 -33.42 35.63 13.45
C ALA A 618 -34.13 34.27 13.41
N GLU A 619 -33.40 33.15 13.54
CA GLU A 619 -33.99 31.80 13.58
C GLU A 619 -34.98 31.64 14.74
N HIS A 620 -34.62 32.12 15.94
CA HIS A 620 -35.49 32.12 17.09
C HIS A 620 -36.74 32.98 16.87
N HIS A 621 -36.55 34.18 16.30
CA HIS A 621 -37.65 35.10 16.02
C HIS A 621 -38.62 34.57 14.96
N ILE A 622 -38.12 33.94 13.89
CA ILE A 622 -38.93 33.25 12.89
C ILE A 622 -39.77 32.14 13.56
N GLY A 623 -39.12 31.28 14.35
CA GLY A 623 -39.80 30.20 15.06
C GLY A 623 -40.88 30.73 16.01
N LYS A 624 -40.57 31.78 16.78
CA LYS A 624 -41.51 32.43 17.70
C LYS A 624 -42.69 33.04 16.97
N THR A 625 -42.44 33.81 15.92
CA THR A 625 -43.50 34.51 15.17
C THR A 625 -44.44 33.51 14.50
N ALA A 626 -43.88 32.51 13.80
CA ALA A 626 -44.66 31.47 13.14
C ALA A 626 -45.49 30.61 14.12
N TYR A 627 -44.91 30.31 15.29
CA TYR A 627 -45.59 29.56 16.34
C TYR A 627 -46.75 30.36 16.95
N LEU A 628 -46.63 31.69 17.03
CA LEU A 628 -47.65 32.60 17.58
C LEU A 628 -48.70 33.03 16.53
N SER A 629 -48.37 33.05 15.24
CA SER A 629 -49.23 33.48 14.13
C SER A 629 -50.26 32.42 13.69
N ARG A 630 -50.87 31.73 14.66
CA ARG A 630 -51.82 30.61 14.50
C ARG A 630 -52.95 30.95 13.51
N PRO A 631 -53.39 30.04 12.63
CA PRO A 631 -54.70 30.15 11.99
C PRO A 631 -55.78 29.81 13.02
N GLY A 632 -56.51 30.82 13.51
CA GLY A 632 -57.53 30.67 14.55
C GLY A 632 -57.76 31.91 15.44
N ASN A 633 -57.05 33.02 15.20
CA ASN A 633 -57.42 34.37 15.63
C ASN A 633 -57.64 35.25 14.41
#